data_AF-A0AA95F026-F1
#
_entry.id   AF-A0AA95F026-F1
#
_cell.length_a   1.000
_cell.length_b   1.000
_cell.length_c   1.000
_cell.angle_alpha   90.00
_cell.angle_beta   90.00
_cell.angle_gamma   90.00
#
_symmetry.space_group_name_H-M   'P 1'
#
loop_
_entity.id
_entity.type
_entity.pdbx_description
1 polymer ?
#
loop_
_entity_poly.entity_id
_entity_poly.type
_entity_poly.pdbx_seq_one_letter_code
_entity_poly.pdbx_strand_id
1 'polypeptide(L)'
;MNEDEIKVSKGRIHTFYGLSIFFLILALILTNIFDLIGFNHTRQLNRYKENLTSLESPRNTYAIGAFSDIGHIDYSNGDNCDYIVGQLFETDLLREEIIKFYSGVSIPSVNGKHKTDVNVSFFEGKSLNGRLVYQIQAFEDSIESGFDIRCS
;
A
#
# COMPACT_ATOMS: atom_id res chain seq x y z
N MET A 1 48.93 -40.73 16.49
CA MET A 1 47.57 -40.17 16.37
C MET A 1 46.63 -41.36 16.35
N ASN A 2 45.79 -41.50 17.37
CA ASN A 2 45.04 -42.74 17.65
C ASN A 2 43.78 -42.81 16.76
N GLU A 3 43.35 -44.00 16.31
CA GLU A 3 42.19 -44.14 15.41
C GLU A 3 40.89 -43.53 15.99
N ASP A 4 40.78 -43.49 17.32
CA ASP A 4 39.64 -42.90 18.03
C ASP A 4 39.59 -41.36 17.91
N GLU A 5 40.73 -40.68 17.84
CA GLU A 5 40.78 -39.21 17.66
C GLU A 5 40.31 -38.80 16.25
N ILE A 6 40.56 -39.65 15.25
CA ILE A 6 40.16 -39.41 13.85
C ILE A 6 38.65 -39.57 13.69
N LYS A 7 38.02 -40.53 14.37
CA LYS A 7 36.55 -40.72 14.36
C LYS A 7 35.81 -39.57 15.04
N VAL A 8 36.30 -39.10 16.20
CA VAL A 8 35.71 -37.95 16.91
C VAL A 8 35.85 -36.66 16.10
N SER A 9 36.99 -36.45 15.44
CA SER A 9 37.22 -35.31 14.54
C SER A 9 36.28 -35.31 13.33
N LYS A 10 36.15 -36.45 12.62
CA LYS A 10 35.22 -36.59 11.49
C LYS A 10 33.76 -36.39 11.91
N GLY A 11 33.36 -36.94 13.05
CA GLY A 11 32.01 -36.75 13.61
C GLY A 11 31.70 -35.27 13.86
N ARG A 12 32.60 -34.53 14.51
CA ARG A 12 32.44 -33.07 14.73
C ARG A 12 32.34 -32.28 13.44
N ILE A 13 33.18 -32.59 12.46
CA ILE A 13 33.21 -31.88 11.17
C ILE A 13 31.88 -32.06 10.42
N HIS A 14 31.32 -33.28 10.37
CA HIS A 14 30.02 -33.53 9.75
C HIS A 14 28.87 -32.79 10.45
N THR A 15 28.88 -32.69 11.78
CA THR A 15 27.87 -31.94 12.54
C THR A 15 27.96 -30.44 12.27
N PHE A 16 29.17 -29.87 12.16
CA PHE A 16 29.37 -28.46 11.81
C PHE A 16 28.84 -28.13 10.41
N TYR A 17 29.15 -28.95 9.40
CA TYR A 17 28.62 -28.74 8.04
C TYR A 17 27.10 -28.88 7.97
N GLY A 18 26.51 -29.86 8.69
CA GLY A 18 25.06 -30.02 8.76
C GLY A 18 24.36 -28.80 9.38
N LEU A 19 24.91 -28.26 10.47
CA LEU A 19 24.41 -27.03 11.11
C LEU A 19 24.53 -25.82 10.17
N SER A 20 25.68 -25.63 9.51
CA SER A 20 25.87 -24.51 8.58
C SER A 20 24.90 -24.54 7.40
N ILE A 21 24.66 -25.72 6.82
CA ILE A 21 23.69 -25.90 5.73
C ILE A 21 22.27 -25.62 6.22
N PHE A 22 21.91 -26.10 7.42
CA PHE A 22 20.60 -25.82 8.02
C PHE A 22 20.36 -24.31 8.19
N PHE A 23 21.33 -23.56 8.73
CA PHE A 23 21.21 -22.10 8.88
C PHE A 23 21.13 -21.37 7.55
N LEU A 24 21.86 -21.83 6.52
CA LEU A 24 21.77 -21.28 5.17
C LEU A 24 20.39 -21.49 4.54
N ILE A 25 19.83 -22.69 4.65
CA ILE A 25 18.47 -22.99 4.17
C ILE A 25 17.44 -22.16 4.94
N LEU A 26 17.57 -22.09 6.26
CA LEU A 26 16.68 -21.28 7.09
C LEU A 26 16.75 -19.79 6.72
N ALA A 27 17.95 -19.24 6.50
CA ALA A 27 18.13 -17.86 6.05
C ALA A 27 17.45 -17.61 4.70
N LEU A 28 17.61 -18.51 3.73
CA LEU A 28 16.95 -18.41 2.41
C LEU A 28 15.42 -18.50 2.49
N ILE A 29 14.88 -19.34 3.37
CA ILE A 29 13.43 -19.43 3.60
C ILE A 29 12.93 -18.12 4.22
N LEU A 30 13.62 -17.60 5.23
CA LEU A 30 13.24 -16.37 5.90
C LEU A 30 13.24 -15.17 4.95
N THR A 31 14.29 -15.00 4.12
CA THR A 31 14.32 -13.88 3.15
C THR A 31 13.16 -13.93 2.16
N ASN A 32 12.83 -15.13 1.63
CA ASN A 32 11.69 -15.29 0.71
C ASN A 32 10.33 -14.97 1.37
N ILE A 33 10.17 -15.26 2.67
CA ILE A 33 8.92 -14.94 3.39
C ILE A 33 8.75 -13.43 3.55
N PHE A 34 9.82 -12.70 3.89
CA PHE A 34 9.77 -11.24 4.00
C PHE A 34 9.44 -10.56 2.66
N ASP A 35 10.06 -11.03 1.57
CA ASP A 35 9.76 -10.52 0.22
C ASP A 35 8.29 -10.76 -0.18
N LEU A 36 7.73 -11.93 0.19
CA LEU A 36 6.34 -12.27 -0.08
C LEU A 36 5.35 -11.37 0.69
N ILE A 37 5.67 -11.06 1.95
CA ILE A 37 4.85 -10.17 2.79
C ILE A 37 4.83 -8.76 2.19
N GLY A 38 6.00 -8.20 1.88
CA GLY A 38 6.11 -6.87 1.28
C GLY A 38 5.43 -6.76 -0.09
N PHE A 39 5.54 -7.82 -0.92
CA PHE A 39 4.85 -7.88 -2.20
C PHE A 39 3.32 -7.89 -2.05
N ASN A 40 2.79 -8.66 -1.10
CA ASN A 40 1.35 -8.70 -0.84
C ASN A 40 0.83 -7.34 -0.35
N HIS A 41 1.57 -6.68 0.54
CA HIS A 41 1.22 -5.34 1.03
C HIS A 41 1.18 -4.32 -0.12
N THR A 42 2.23 -4.23 -0.93
CA THR A 42 2.29 -3.35 -2.11
C THR A 42 1.13 -3.63 -3.09
N ARG A 43 0.80 -4.90 -3.30
CA ARG A 43 -0.33 -5.30 -4.15
C ARG A 43 -1.68 -4.87 -3.58
N GLN A 44 -1.85 -4.85 -2.27
CA GLN A 44 -3.07 -4.35 -1.63
C GLN A 44 -3.21 -2.84 -1.83
N LEU A 45 -2.13 -2.07 -1.59
CA LEU A 45 -2.12 -0.62 -1.82
C LEU A 45 -2.42 -0.27 -3.28
N ASN A 46 -1.83 -0.98 -4.24
CA ASN A 46 -2.10 -0.76 -5.66
C ASN A 46 -3.55 -1.06 -6.02
N ARG A 47 -4.13 -2.15 -5.50
CA ARG A 47 -5.56 -2.45 -5.71
C ARG A 47 -6.46 -1.37 -5.11
N TYR A 48 -6.12 -0.85 -3.95
CA TYR A 48 -6.87 0.24 -3.33
C TYR A 48 -6.85 1.50 -4.20
N LYS A 49 -5.67 1.88 -4.71
CA LYS A 49 -5.52 2.97 -5.68
C LYS A 49 -6.33 2.72 -6.96
N GLU A 50 -6.25 1.52 -7.54
CA GLU A 50 -7.00 1.12 -8.73
C GLU A 50 -8.51 1.18 -8.50
N ASN A 51 -9.00 0.75 -7.33
CA ASN A 51 -10.42 0.84 -6.97
C ASN A 51 -10.92 2.29 -6.98
N LEU A 52 -10.10 3.26 -6.52
CA LEU A 52 -10.47 4.68 -6.60
C LEU A 52 -10.39 5.19 -8.05
N THR A 53 -9.27 4.94 -8.75
CA THR A 53 -9.02 5.54 -10.07
C THR A 53 -9.84 4.92 -11.20
N SER A 54 -10.48 3.77 -10.96
CA SER A 54 -11.42 3.11 -11.86
C SER A 54 -12.87 3.52 -11.65
N LEU A 55 -13.18 4.35 -10.64
CA LEU A 55 -14.52 4.89 -10.47
C LEU A 55 -14.93 5.69 -11.72
N GLU A 56 -16.19 5.53 -12.12
CA GLU A 56 -16.74 6.34 -13.19
C GLU A 56 -16.68 7.83 -12.81
N SER A 57 -16.32 8.67 -13.77
CA SER A 57 -16.44 10.11 -13.62
C SER A 57 -17.78 10.60 -14.17
N PRO A 58 -18.33 11.70 -13.65
CA PRO A 58 -19.46 12.37 -14.27
C PRO A 58 -19.18 12.70 -15.75
N ARG A 59 -20.24 12.90 -16.54
CA ARG A 59 -20.09 13.40 -17.92
C ARG A 59 -19.41 14.78 -17.91
N ASN A 60 -18.67 15.09 -18.98
CA ASN A 60 -17.92 16.35 -19.12
C ASN A 60 -16.85 16.58 -18.03
N THR A 61 -16.34 15.49 -17.48
CA THR A 61 -15.23 15.49 -16.51
C THR A 61 -14.04 14.74 -17.10
N TYR A 62 -12.83 15.24 -16.85
CA TYR A 62 -11.58 14.69 -17.36
C TYR A 62 -10.60 14.49 -16.21
N ALA A 63 -10.03 13.31 -16.09
CA ALA A 63 -8.94 13.06 -15.14
C ALA A 63 -7.69 13.81 -15.60
N ILE A 64 -7.10 14.60 -14.71
CA ILE A 64 -5.88 15.38 -14.98
C ILE A 64 -4.68 14.91 -14.15
N GLY A 65 -4.91 14.06 -13.14
CA GLY A 65 -3.84 13.49 -12.33
C GLY A 65 -4.35 12.48 -11.32
N ALA A 66 -3.43 11.72 -10.74
CA ALA A 66 -3.69 10.84 -9.61
C ALA A 66 -2.48 10.85 -8.68
N PHE A 67 -2.74 10.71 -7.39
CA PHE A 67 -1.70 10.64 -6.37
C PHE A 67 -2.02 9.55 -5.35
N SER A 68 -0.99 9.17 -4.62
CA SER A 68 -1.09 8.24 -3.51
C SER A 68 0.07 8.50 -2.57
N ASP A 69 -0.19 8.54 -1.27
CA ASP A 69 0.85 8.73 -0.26
C ASP A 69 0.61 7.80 0.92
N ILE A 70 1.70 7.36 1.55
CA ILE A 70 1.71 6.44 2.69
C ILE A 70 2.69 6.95 3.74
N GLY A 71 2.28 6.93 5.01
CA GLY A 71 3.12 7.33 6.13
C GLY A 71 2.30 7.69 7.36
N HIS A 72 2.86 8.49 8.27
CA HIS A 72 2.14 9.06 9.41
C HIS A 72 1.39 10.33 8.97
N ILE A 73 0.35 10.17 8.16
CA ILE A 73 -0.31 11.30 7.49
C ILE A 73 -1.12 12.13 8.48
N ASP A 74 -1.84 11.49 9.42
CA ASP A 74 -2.67 12.24 10.38
C ASP A 74 -2.45 11.84 11.86
N TYR A 75 -2.35 10.54 12.21
CA TYR A 75 -2.31 10.15 13.66
C TYR A 75 -1.57 8.85 14.00
N SER A 76 -0.85 8.26 13.06
CA SER A 76 -0.33 6.92 13.30
C SER A 76 0.77 6.89 14.39
N ASN A 77 0.62 6.03 15.39
CA ASN A 77 1.58 5.76 16.46
C ASN A 77 2.01 4.28 16.39
N GLY A 78 3.31 3.99 16.40
CA GLY A 78 3.83 2.61 16.31
C GLY A 78 3.95 2.11 14.87
N ASP A 79 3.79 0.80 14.64
CA ASP A 79 4.04 0.10 13.35
C ASP A 79 2.89 0.23 12.33
N ASN A 80 2.03 1.24 12.46
CA ASN A 80 0.90 1.47 11.57
C ASN A 80 1.21 2.63 10.61
N CYS A 81 0.58 2.62 9.43
CA CYS A 81 0.57 3.77 8.54
C CYS A 81 -0.85 4.24 8.25
N ASP A 82 -0.92 5.44 7.70
CA ASP A 82 -2.07 5.97 7.02
C ASP A 82 -1.78 5.92 5.51
N TYR A 83 -2.82 5.64 4.72
CA TYR A 83 -2.73 5.62 3.26
C TYR A 83 -3.82 6.47 2.63
N ILE A 84 -3.40 7.44 1.83
CA ILE A 84 -4.31 8.27 1.05
C ILE A 84 -4.11 8.01 -0.44
N VAL A 85 -5.22 7.91 -1.15
CA VAL A 85 -5.24 7.89 -2.62
C VAL A 85 -6.19 8.95 -3.12
N GLY A 86 -5.85 9.58 -4.24
CA GLY A 86 -6.68 10.61 -4.82
C GLY A 86 -6.57 10.69 -6.34
N GLN A 87 -7.62 11.21 -6.96
CA GLN A 87 -7.69 11.49 -8.39
C GLN A 87 -8.22 12.90 -8.60
N LEU A 88 -7.47 13.68 -9.39
CA LEU A 88 -7.82 15.05 -9.74
C LEU A 88 -8.56 15.08 -11.06
N PHE A 89 -9.57 15.95 -11.10
CA PHE A 89 -10.44 16.12 -12.25
C PHE A 89 -10.63 17.59 -12.60
N GLU A 90 -10.80 17.83 -13.90
CA GLU A 90 -11.36 19.07 -14.44
C GLU A 90 -12.75 18.82 -14.99
N THR A 91 -13.67 19.74 -14.75
CA THR A 91 -15.07 19.57 -15.17
C THR A 91 -15.75 20.89 -15.51
N ASP A 92 -16.75 20.79 -16.39
CA ASP A 92 -17.69 21.88 -16.71
C ASP A 92 -18.93 21.86 -15.79
N LEU A 93 -19.04 20.88 -14.89
CA LEU A 93 -20.17 20.73 -13.96
C LEU A 93 -20.10 21.68 -12.76
N LEU A 94 -21.25 21.88 -12.12
CA LEU A 94 -21.36 22.59 -10.85
C LEU A 94 -20.92 21.71 -9.67
N ARG A 95 -20.54 22.35 -8.56
CA ARG A 95 -20.09 21.65 -7.33
C ARG A 95 -21.16 20.69 -6.81
N GLU A 96 -22.41 21.13 -6.83
CA GLU A 96 -23.55 20.37 -6.31
C GLU A 96 -23.81 19.10 -7.13
N GLU A 97 -23.57 19.14 -8.44
CA GLU A 97 -23.70 17.97 -9.32
C GLU A 97 -22.63 16.91 -9.00
N ILE A 98 -21.40 17.36 -8.74
CA ILE A 98 -20.27 16.49 -8.39
C ILE A 98 -20.47 15.87 -7.01
N ILE A 99 -20.87 16.67 -6.01
CA ILE A 99 -21.19 16.19 -4.66
C ILE A 99 -22.31 15.14 -4.73
N LYS A 100 -23.36 15.41 -5.50
CA LYS A 100 -24.47 14.47 -5.67
C LYS A 100 -24.03 13.18 -6.35
N PHE A 101 -23.17 13.25 -7.36
CA PHE A 101 -22.69 12.08 -8.10
C PHE A 101 -21.88 11.13 -7.21
N TYR A 102 -20.98 11.66 -6.37
CA TYR A 102 -20.16 10.85 -5.47
C TYR A 102 -20.82 10.58 -4.09
N SER A 103 -22.06 11.04 -3.90
CA SER A 103 -22.78 10.85 -2.64
C SER A 103 -22.98 9.36 -2.33
N GLY A 104 -22.41 8.91 -1.20
CA GLY A 104 -22.48 7.50 -0.78
C GLY A 104 -21.58 6.55 -1.56
N VAL A 105 -20.68 7.06 -2.40
CA VAL A 105 -19.67 6.23 -3.07
C VAL A 105 -18.61 5.81 -2.07
N SER A 106 -18.31 4.51 -2.06
CA SER A 106 -17.28 3.91 -1.23
C SER A 106 -16.55 2.82 -2.00
N ILE A 107 -15.28 2.62 -1.67
CA ILE A 107 -14.41 1.59 -2.27
C ILE A 107 -14.04 0.54 -1.23
N PRO A 108 -13.68 -0.69 -1.62
CA PRO A 108 -13.14 -1.67 -0.68
C PRO A 108 -11.86 -1.13 -0.03
N SER A 109 -11.69 -1.34 1.28
CA SER A 109 -10.48 -0.96 2.03
C SER A 109 -9.25 -1.72 1.55
N VAL A 110 -8.05 -1.29 1.98
CA VAL A 110 -6.75 -1.88 1.56
C VAL A 110 -6.72 -3.40 1.79
N ASN A 111 -7.25 -3.87 2.94
CA ASN A 111 -7.33 -5.28 3.28
C ASN A 111 -8.64 -5.96 2.82
N GLY A 112 -9.56 -5.20 2.23
CA GLY A 112 -10.85 -5.66 1.72
C GLY A 112 -11.87 -6.08 2.78
N LYS A 113 -11.65 -5.77 4.07
CA LYS A 113 -12.53 -6.17 5.18
C LYS A 113 -13.70 -5.21 5.39
N HIS A 114 -13.56 -3.96 4.97
CA HIS A 114 -14.57 -2.92 5.10
C HIS A 114 -14.59 -2.05 3.85
N LYS A 115 -15.37 -0.98 3.88
CA LYS A 115 -15.43 0.02 2.82
C LYS A 115 -14.97 1.36 3.35
N THR A 116 -14.34 2.12 2.47
CA THR A 116 -13.82 3.45 2.75
C THR A 116 -14.58 4.45 1.89
N ASP A 117 -15.11 5.49 2.54
CA ASP A 117 -15.90 6.52 1.87
C ASP A 117 -15.02 7.38 0.96
N VAL A 118 -15.57 7.73 -0.20
CA VAL A 118 -14.92 8.64 -1.14
C VAL A 118 -15.32 10.06 -0.80
N ASN A 119 -14.33 10.87 -0.42
CA ASN A 119 -14.50 12.27 -0.12
C ASN A 119 -14.21 13.12 -1.35
N VAL A 120 -15.00 14.18 -1.54
CA VAL A 120 -14.81 15.15 -2.62
C VAL A 120 -14.31 16.46 -2.02
N SER A 121 -13.23 17.00 -2.56
CA SER A 121 -12.74 18.34 -2.21
C SER A 121 -12.50 19.18 -3.46
N PHE A 122 -12.71 20.49 -3.32
CA PHE A 122 -12.64 21.45 -4.43
C PHE A 122 -11.45 22.36 -4.23
N PHE A 123 -10.73 22.64 -5.30
CA PHE A 123 -9.65 23.62 -5.26
C PHE A 123 -10.23 25.03 -5.40
N GLU A 124 -9.61 25.98 -4.71
CA GLU A 124 -9.94 27.40 -4.89
C GLU A 124 -9.38 27.89 -6.22
N GLY A 125 -10.26 28.40 -7.09
CA GLY A 125 -9.90 28.88 -8.42
C GLY A 125 -10.45 28.03 -9.56
N LYS A 126 -9.97 28.32 -10.76
CA LYS A 126 -10.33 27.63 -12.01
C LYS A 126 -9.06 27.19 -12.71
N SER A 127 -9.15 26.12 -13.51
CA SER A 127 -8.06 25.73 -14.40
C SER A 127 -7.78 26.83 -15.42
N LEU A 128 -6.67 26.71 -16.16
CA LEU A 128 -6.31 27.65 -17.24
C LEU A 128 -7.44 27.82 -18.28
N ASN A 129 -8.31 26.82 -18.40
CA ASN A 129 -9.45 26.80 -19.32
C ASN A 129 -10.76 27.30 -18.68
N GLY A 130 -10.72 27.82 -17.45
CA GLY A 130 -11.89 28.31 -16.73
C GLY A 130 -12.78 27.22 -16.11
N ARG A 131 -12.31 25.97 -16.10
CA ARG A 131 -13.01 24.79 -15.56
C ARG A 131 -12.84 24.66 -14.05
N LEU A 132 -13.82 24.02 -13.40
CA LEU A 132 -13.72 23.68 -11.99
C LEU A 132 -12.74 22.53 -11.82
N VAL A 133 -11.86 22.63 -10.82
CA VAL A 133 -10.94 21.56 -10.43
C VAL A 133 -11.41 20.98 -9.10
N TYR A 134 -11.50 19.67 -9.03
CA TYR A 134 -11.83 18.94 -7.81
C TYR A 134 -10.99 17.67 -7.72
N GLN A 135 -10.93 17.08 -6.53
CA GLN A 135 -10.40 15.75 -6.34
C GLN A 135 -11.41 14.87 -5.61
N ILE A 136 -11.37 13.58 -5.94
CA ILE A 136 -11.89 12.54 -5.06
C ILE A 136 -10.73 11.91 -4.33
N GLN A 137 -10.93 11.56 -3.06
CA GLN A 137 -9.91 10.89 -2.25
C GLN A 137 -10.55 9.85 -1.34
N ALA A 138 -9.79 8.81 -1.03
CA ALA A 138 -10.14 7.85 -0.01
C ALA A 138 -8.95 7.68 0.94
N PHE A 139 -9.24 7.66 2.24
CA PHE A 139 -8.25 7.64 3.31
C PHE A 139 -8.45 6.40 4.17
N GLU A 140 -7.40 5.60 4.27
CA GLU A 140 -7.37 4.42 5.13
C GLU A 140 -6.39 4.67 6.27
N ASP A 141 -6.89 4.61 7.50
CA ASP A 141 -6.08 4.75 8.70
C ASP A 141 -5.58 3.40 9.21
N SER A 142 -4.51 3.46 10.00
CA SER A 142 -4.03 2.31 10.79
C SER A 142 -3.77 1.02 9.99
N ILE A 143 -3.27 1.13 8.77
CA ILE A 143 -2.82 -0.03 7.99
C ILE A 143 -1.55 -0.61 8.60
N GLU A 144 -1.46 -1.93 8.68
CA GLU A 144 -0.23 -2.60 9.11
C GLU A 144 0.91 -2.22 8.15
N SER A 145 2.03 -1.69 8.66
CA SER A 145 3.13 -1.20 7.84
C SER A 145 3.75 -2.24 6.92
N GLY A 146 3.66 -3.53 7.26
CA GLY A 146 4.14 -4.61 6.40
C GLY A 146 5.62 -4.47 6.02
N PHE A 147 6.44 -3.82 6.86
CA PHE A 147 7.83 -3.42 6.62
C PHE A 147 8.04 -2.30 5.60
N ASP A 148 7.03 -1.49 5.31
CA ASP A 148 7.18 -0.29 4.49
C ASP A 148 7.97 0.78 5.25
N ILE A 149 9.18 1.08 4.78
CA ILE A 149 10.10 2.06 5.38
C ILE A 149 9.55 3.49 5.38
N ARG A 150 8.48 3.76 4.64
CA ARG A 150 7.79 5.07 4.63
C ARG A 150 6.93 5.26 5.88
N CYS A 151 6.71 4.19 6.63
CA CYS A 151 5.94 4.16 7.87
C CYS A 151 6.81 4.02 9.12
N SER A 152 8.11 4.33 9.01
CA SER A 152 9.11 4.17 10.08
C SER A 152 9.96 5.41 10.24
#